data_AF-A0A8S1QPC2-F1
#
_entry.id   AF-A0A8S1QPC2-F1
#
_cell.length_a   1.000
_cell.length_b   1.000
_cell.length_c   1.000
_cell.angle_alpha   90.00
_cell.angle_beta   90.00
_cell.angle_gamma   90.00
#
_symmetry.space_group_name_H-M   'P 1'
#
loop_
_entity.id
_entity.type
_entity.pdbx_description
1 polymer ?
#
loop_
_entity_poly.entity_id
_entity_poly.type
_entity_poly.pdbx_seq_one_letter_code
_entity_poly.pdbx_strand_id
1 'polypeptide(L)'
;MDLLFKFYQEILALMNKRTSSLRGGGCGTFRMFPRTQENLKSDISDIENFINKFNHFVEIIFTKAAVAINSIQSQEIMIAIQWFVFQEEIIYKLNKNPLNIIKSYNLIVEGIKKLLQSCLIYIRTDSFKCLYILQLTTYLYKVIFSFHVINSETILKVDLQKEFLDTSDD
;
A
#
# COMPACT_ATOMS: atom_id res chain seq x y z
N MET A 1 -14.17 20.76 -13.42
CA MET A 1 -13.35 21.09 -12.24
C MET A 1 -14.09 20.93 -10.91
N ASP A 2 -15.41 21.14 -10.85
CA ASP A 2 -16.17 21.11 -9.58
C ASP A 2 -16.29 19.74 -8.88
N LEU A 3 -16.27 18.62 -9.62
CA LEU A 3 -16.37 17.28 -9.01
C LEU A 3 -15.08 16.88 -8.27
N LEU A 4 -13.92 17.19 -8.86
CA LEU A 4 -12.61 16.91 -8.26
C LEU A 4 -12.37 17.78 -7.03
N PHE A 5 -12.82 19.04 -7.07
CA PHE A 5 -12.73 19.94 -5.92
C PHE A 5 -13.68 19.49 -4.79
N LYS A 6 -14.92 19.07 -5.10
CA LYS A 6 -15.84 18.52 -4.10
C LYS A 6 -15.31 17.23 -3.46
N PHE A 7 -14.76 16.32 -4.26
CA PHE A 7 -14.15 15.09 -3.77
C PHE A 7 -12.93 15.37 -2.87
N TYR A 8 -12.09 16.33 -3.25
CA TYR A 8 -10.94 16.75 -2.43
C TYR A 8 -11.36 17.39 -1.10
N GLN A 9 -12.43 18.19 -1.10
CA GLN A 9 -12.98 18.80 0.12
C GLN A 9 -13.63 17.76 1.05
N GLU A 10 -14.31 16.74 0.50
CA GLU A 10 -14.86 15.63 1.28
C GLU A 10 -13.76 14.78 1.95
N ILE A 11 -12.64 14.56 1.26
CA ILE A 11 -11.48 13.85 1.82
C ILE A 11 -10.80 14.67 2.93
N LEU A 12 -10.61 15.98 2.74
CA LEU A 12 -10.08 16.88 3.77
C LEU A 12 -10.99 16.93 5.01
N ALA A 13 -12.31 16.93 4.82
CA ALA A 13 -13.28 16.89 5.92
C ALA A 13 -13.24 15.57 6.70
N LEU A 14 -13.02 14.43 6.03
CA LEU A 14 -12.86 13.12 6.68
C LEU A 14 -11.55 13.01 7.47
N MET A 15 -10.47 13.63 6.97
CA MET A 15 -9.17 13.65 7.65
C MET A 15 -9.17 14.55 8.90
N ASN A 16 -9.80 15.73 8.83
CA ASN A 16 -9.93 16.64 9.98
C ASN A 16 -10.84 16.10 11.10
N LYS A 17 -11.69 15.10 10.81
CA LYS A 17 -12.55 14.46 11.81
C LYS A 17 -11.80 13.47 12.72
N ARG A 18 -10.51 13.20 12.47
CA ARG A 18 -9.67 12.29 13.28
C ARG A 18 -8.73 12.99 14.26
N THR A 19 -9.01 14.22 14.65
CA THR A 19 -8.33 14.86 15.79
C THR A 19 -9.29 15.67 16.63
N SER A 20 -9.93 15.04 17.62
CA SER A 20 -10.45 15.75 18.79
C SER A 20 -10.45 14.85 20.03
N SER A 21 -9.40 15.08 20.84
CA SER A 21 -9.41 15.17 22.31
C SER A 21 -10.22 14.13 23.09
N LEU A 22 -9.54 13.13 23.67
CA LEU A 22 -10.05 12.41 24.84
C LEU A 22 -9.40 12.97 26.11
N ARG A 23 -10.04 13.99 26.68
CA ARG A 23 -9.85 14.44 28.06
C ARG A 23 -11.23 14.40 28.73
N GLY A 24 -11.39 13.51 29.71
CA GLY A 24 -12.49 13.59 30.70
C GLY A 24 -13.48 12.43 30.73
N GLY A 25 -13.28 11.54 31.71
CA GLY A 25 -14.27 10.90 32.60
C GLY A 25 -15.67 10.51 32.11
N GLY A 26 -15.99 9.22 32.23
CA GLY A 26 -17.37 8.72 32.20
C GLY A 26 -17.44 7.20 32.38
N CYS A 27 -17.78 6.77 33.59
CA CYS A 27 -18.08 5.37 33.92
C CYS A 27 -19.36 4.95 33.17
N GLY A 28 -19.20 4.15 32.11
CA GLY A 28 -20.29 3.55 31.37
C GLY A 28 -19.87 2.15 30.94
N THR A 29 -20.49 1.13 31.51
CA THR A 29 -20.32 -0.27 31.10
C THR A 29 -20.81 -0.43 29.66
N PHE A 30 -19.91 -0.34 28.69
CA PHE A 30 -20.18 -0.81 27.34
C PHE A 30 -20.16 -2.33 27.37
N ARG A 31 -21.33 -2.96 27.26
CA ARG A 31 -21.43 -4.38 26.94
C ARG A 31 -20.63 -4.60 25.65
N MET A 32 -19.50 -5.31 25.75
CA MET A 32 -18.85 -5.86 24.58
C MET A 32 -19.86 -6.81 23.93
N PHE A 33 -20.45 -6.39 22.83
CA PHE A 33 -21.02 -7.33 21.89
C PHE A 33 -19.85 -8.18 21.38
N PRO A 34 -19.85 -9.51 21.57
CA PRO A 34 -18.84 -10.34 20.95
C PRO A 34 -18.94 -10.09 19.44
N ARG A 35 -17.87 -9.60 18.84
CA ARG A 35 -17.73 -9.58 17.38
C ARG A 35 -17.90 -11.02 16.94
N THR A 36 -19.07 -11.32 16.39
CA THR A 36 -19.38 -12.59 15.74
C THR A 36 -18.29 -12.90 14.73
N GLN A 37 -17.96 -14.19 14.61
CA GLN A 37 -17.13 -14.81 13.59
C GLN A 37 -17.72 -14.64 12.17
N GLU A 38 -18.06 -13.42 11.78
CA GLU A 38 -18.60 -13.09 10.47
C GLU A 38 -17.54 -12.34 9.69
N ASN A 39 -17.03 -12.98 8.61
CA ASN A 39 -16.38 -12.41 7.41
C ASN A 39 -15.11 -13.12 6.88
N LEU A 40 -14.84 -14.37 7.27
CA LEU A 40 -13.76 -15.15 6.66
C LEU A 40 -13.89 -15.29 5.13
N LYS A 41 -15.11 -15.36 4.57
CA LYS A 41 -15.33 -15.53 3.13
C LYS A 41 -15.13 -14.23 2.32
N SER A 42 -15.53 -13.07 2.84
CA SER A 42 -15.27 -11.80 2.17
C SER A 42 -13.78 -11.48 2.18
N ASP A 43 -13.09 -11.76 3.29
CA ASP A 43 -11.66 -11.51 3.42
C ASP A 43 -10.82 -12.28 2.40
N ILE A 44 -11.20 -13.52 2.06
CA ILE A 44 -10.50 -14.30 1.02
C ILE A 44 -10.69 -13.67 -0.36
N SER A 45 -11.92 -13.32 -0.72
CA SER A 45 -12.25 -12.68 -2.01
C SER A 45 -11.54 -11.34 -2.17
N ASP A 46 -11.45 -10.54 -1.11
CA ASP A 46 -10.78 -9.24 -1.14
C ASP A 46 -9.26 -9.37 -1.35
N ILE A 47 -8.64 -10.37 -0.71
CA ILE A 47 -7.21 -10.66 -0.89
C ILE A 47 -6.92 -11.16 -2.31
N GLU A 48 -7.77 -12.01 -2.88
CA GLU A 48 -7.61 -12.47 -4.26
C GLU A 48 -7.78 -11.32 -5.25
N ASN A 49 -8.78 -10.46 -5.04
CA ASN A 49 -8.96 -9.24 -5.84
C ASN A 49 -7.75 -8.31 -5.77
N PHE A 50 -7.15 -8.15 -4.59
CA PHE A 50 -5.92 -7.39 -4.41
C PHE A 50 -4.78 -7.99 -5.24
N ILE A 51 -4.51 -9.29 -5.08
CA ILE A 51 -3.44 -10.01 -5.80
C ILE A 51 -3.62 -9.87 -7.32
N ASN A 52 -4.84 -10.04 -7.81
CA ASN A 52 -5.14 -9.97 -9.25
C ASN A 52 -4.94 -8.57 -9.85
N LYS A 53 -5.19 -7.51 -9.06
CA LYS A 53 -5.08 -6.12 -9.51
C LYS A 53 -3.72 -5.49 -9.21
N PHE A 54 -2.94 -6.07 -8.29
CA PHE A 54 -1.67 -5.53 -7.82
C PHE A 54 -0.73 -5.17 -8.97
N ASN A 55 -0.44 -6.13 -9.86
CA ASN A 55 0.47 -5.91 -10.99
C ASN A 55 0.00 -4.78 -11.90
N HIS A 56 -1.30 -4.74 -12.19
CA HIS A 56 -1.86 -3.71 -13.06
C HIS A 56 -1.56 -2.30 -12.54
N PHE A 57 -1.77 -2.06 -11.25
CA PHE A 57 -1.51 -0.75 -10.66
C PHE A 57 -0.02 -0.44 -10.47
N VAL A 58 0.82 -1.44 -10.18
CA VAL A 58 2.28 -1.24 -10.20
C VAL A 58 2.75 -0.85 -11.60
N GLU A 59 2.28 -1.53 -12.64
CA GLU A 59 2.65 -1.23 -14.03
C GLU A 59 2.24 0.18 -14.44
N ILE A 60 1.06 0.66 -14.03
CA ILE A 60 0.63 2.05 -14.26
C ILE A 60 1.64 3.02 -13.65
N ILE A 61 2.05 2.81 -12.39
CA ILE A 61 3.00 3.71 -11.72
C ILE A 61 4.36 3.68 -12.42
N PHE A 62 4.83 2.48 -12.79
CA PHE A 62 6.15 2.26 -13.37
C PHE A 62 6.27 2.80 -14.80
N THR A 63 5.41 2.33 -15.70
CA THR A 63 5.49 2.67 -17.13
C THR A 63 5.22 4.15 -17.41
N LYS A 64 4.41 4.79 -16.56
CA LYS A 64 4.00 6.19 -16.75
C LYS A 64 4.88 7.18 -16.00
N ALA A 65 5.77 6.70 -15.11
CA ALA A 65 6.70 7.56 -14.39
C ALA A 65 7.59 8.41 -15.30
N ALA A 66 8.08 7.83 -16.41
CA ALA A 66 8.92 8.52 -17.37
C ALA A 66 8.21 9.69 -18.09
N VAL A 67 6.87 9.66 -18.17
CA VAL A 67 6.05 10.66 -18.91
C VAL A 67 5.15 11.45 -17.96
N ALA A 68 5.48 11.50 -16.67
CA ALA A 68 4.63 12.08 -15.62
C ALA A 68 4.37 13.61 -15.76
N ILE A 69 5.06 14.29 -16.68
CA ILE A 69 4.79 15.69 -17.04
C ILE A 69 3.44 15.82 -17.77
N ASN A 70 2.97 14.76 -18.44
CA ASN A 70 1.65 14.73 -19.07
C ASN A 70 0.55 14.63 -18.01
N SER A 71 -0.37 15.60 -18.01
CA SER A 71 -1.45 15.73 -17.01
C SER A 71 -2.36 14.51 -16.93
N ILE A 72 -2.65 13.85 -18.06
CA ILE A 72 -3.51 12.65 -18.10
C ILE A 72 -2.80 11.47 -17.43
N GLN A 73 -1.54 11.23 -17.80
CA GLN A 73 -0.74 10.14 -17.23
C GLN A 73 -0.53 10.34 -15.72
N SER A 74 -0.27 11.59 -15.31
CA SER A 74 -0.15 11.99 -13.91
C SER A 74 -1.41 11.66 -13.10
N GLN A 75 -2.61 11.84 -13.66
CA GLN A 75 -3.87 11.47 -13.01
C GLN A 75 -4.00 9.94 -12.84
N GLU A 76 -3.65 9.16 -13.85
CA GLU A 76 -3.71 7.69 -13.77
C GLU A 76 -2.74 7.14 -12.71
N ILE A 77 -1.55 7.74 -12.60
CA ILE A 77 -0.60 7.44 -11.53
C ILE A 77 -1.23 7.73 -10.16
N MET A 78 -1.87 8.89 -10.00
CA MET A 78 -2.53 9.25 -8.74
C MET A 78 -3.67 8.31 -8.39
N ILE A 79 -4.46 7.87 -9.37
CA ILE A 79 -5.52 6.86 -9.19
C ILE A 79 -4.91 5.53 -8.72
N ALA A 80 -3.80 5.11 -9.32
CA ALA A 80 -3.10 3.89 -8.90
C ALA A 80 -2.57 3.98 -7.47
N ILE A 81 -1.94 5.10 -7.11
CA ILE A 81 -1.47 5.36 -5.74
C ILE A 81 -2.64 5.35 -4.76
N GLN A 82 -3.74 6.03 -5.08
CA GLN A 82 -4.94 6.05 -4.24
C GLN A 82 -5.54 4.67 -4.06
N TRP A 83 -5.61 3.87 -5.13
CA TRP A 83 -6.07 2.49 -5.04
C TRP A 83 -5.30 1.74 -3.95
N PHE A 84 -3.97 1.81 -3.98
CA PHE A 84 -3.11 1.18 -2.96
C PHE A 84 -3.36 1.70 -1.55
N VAL A 85 -3.53 3.02 -1.37
CA VAL A 85 -3.86 3.62 -0.06
C VAL A 85 -5.16 3.01 0.49
N PHE A 86 -6.18 2.81 -0.36
CA PHE A 86 -7.43 2.16 0.05
C PHE A 86 -7.28 0.65 0.34
N GLN A 87 -6.19 0.00 -0.08
CA GLN A 87 -5.93 -1.41 0.20
C GLN A 87 -5.12 -1.65 1.50
N GLU A 88 -4.81 -0.61 2.29
CA GLU A 88 -3.95 -0.74 3.49
C GLU A 88 -4.44 -1.84 4.45
N GLU A 89 -5.75 -1.92 4.70
CA GLU A 89 -6.33 -2.96 5.57
C GLU A 89 -6.18 -4.36 4.96
N ILE A 90 -6.31 -4.50 3.64
CA ILE A 90 -6.15 -5.78 2.95
C ILE A 90 -4.69 -6.24 3.00
N ILE A 91 -3.74 -5.32 2.82
CA ILE A 91 -2.30 -5.62 3.00
C ILE A 91 -2.03 -6.10 4.43
N TYR A 92 -2.66 -5.47 5.43
CA TYR A 92 -2.56 -5.92 6.82
C TYR A 92 -3.16 -7.33 7.03
N LYS A 93 -4.31 -7.64 6.43
CA LYS A 93 -4.93 -8.97 6.48
C LYS A 93 -4.08 -10.02 5.77
N LEU A 94 -3.46 -9.66 4.65
CA LEU A 94 -2.55 -10.52 3.89
C LEU A 94 -1.38 -10.98 4.78
N ASN A 95 -0.84 -10.10 5.62
CA ASN A 95 0.24 -10.39 6.57
C ASN A 95 -0.14 -11.31 7.75
N LYS A 96 -1.43 -11.61 7.95
CA LYS A 96 -1.85 -12.50 9.05
C LYS A 96 -1.92 -13.97 8.66
N ASN A 97 -1.98 -14.27 7.36
CA ASN A 97 -2.15 -15.64 6.88
C ASN A 97 -0.88 -16.11 6.14
N PRO A 98 -0.16 -17.12 6.67
CA PRO A 98 1.04 -17.66 6.05
C PRO A 98 0.88 -18.09 4.59
N LEU A 99 -0.27 -18.68 4.23
CA LEU A 99 -0.52 -19.12 2.85
C LEU A 99 -0.61 -17.94 1.88
N ASN A 100 -1.24 -16.84 2.32
CA ASN A 100 -1.36 -15.63 1.51
C ASN A 100 0.00 -14.93 1.35
N ILE A 101 0.81 -14.92 2.41
CA ILE A 101 2.18 -14.40 2.36
C ILE A 101 3.01 -15.18 1.33
N ILE A 102 3.01 -16.51 1.40
CA ILE A 102 3.75 -17.36 0.44
C ILE A 102 3.26 -17.14 -1.00
N LYS A 103 1.94 -17.10 -1.21
CA LYS A 103 1.32 -16.91 -2.53
C LYS A 103 1.67 -15.56 -3.16
N SER A 104 1.82 -14.52 -2.34
CA SER A 104 2.02 -13.14 -2.81
C SER A 104 3.47 -12.65 -2.74
N TYR A 105 4.38 -13.40 -2.12
CA TYR A 105 5.76 -12.96 -1.88
C TYR A 105 6.49 -12.52 -3.15
N ASN A 106 6.62 -13.39 -4.16
CA ASN A 106 7.33 -13.06 -5.41
C ASN A 106 6.69 -11.89 -6.14
N LEU A 107 5.35 -11.86 -6.16
CA LEU A 107 4.57 -10.78 -6.76
C LEU A 107 4.91 -9.43 -6.12
N ILE A 108 4.97 -9.40 -4.79
CA ILE A 108 5.24 -8.19 -4.02
C ILE A 108 6.70 -7.76 -4.15
N VAL A 109 7.64 -8.70 -4.16
CA VAL A 109 9.07 -8.41 -4.39
C VAL A 109 9.27 -7.70 -5.73
N GLU A 110 8.75 -8.27 -6.82
CA GLU A 110 8.84 -7.66 -8.15
C GLU A 110 8.10 -6.32 -8.22
N GLY A 111 6.98 -6.20 -7.53
CA GLY A 111 6.24 -4.95 -7.40
C GLY A 111 7.07 -3.85 -6.72
N ILE A 112 7.72 -4.18 -5.60
CA ILE A 112 8.56 -3.23 -4.86
C ILE A 112 9.73 -2.76 -5.73
N LYS A 113 10.38 -3.63 -6.50
CA LYS A 113 11.47 -3.23 -7.42
C LYS A 113 11.02 -2.13 -8.38
N LYS A 114 9.90 -2.35 -9.06
CA LYS A 114 9.33 -1.37 -10.01
C LYS A 114 8.92 -0.07 -9.34
N LEU A 115 8.35 -0.15 -8.14
CA LEU A 115 7.99 1.03 -7.35
C LEU A 115 9.22 1.83 -6.92
N LEU A 116 10.29 1.18 -6.48
CA LEU A 116 11.55 1.83 -6.11
C LEU A 116 12.23 2.48 -7.32
N GLN A 117 12.27 1.82 -8.48
CA GLN A 117 12.74 2.43 -9.73
C GLN A 117 11.92 3.67 -10.10
N SER A 118 10.59 3.62 -9.91
CA SER A 118 9.72 4.78 -10.13
C SER A 118 10.05 5.94 -9.18
N CYS A 119 10.40 5.65 -7.92
CA CYS A 119 10.83 6.68 -6.97
C CYS A 119 12.05 7.47 -7.47
N LEU A 120 13.00 6.84 -8.17
CA LEU A 120 14.18 7.53 -8.71
C LEU A 120 13.82 8.61 -9.74
N ILE A 121 12.69 8.44 -10.43
CA ILE A 121 12.15 9.44 -11.35
C ILE A 121 11.42 10.52 -10.55
N TYR A 122 10.51 10.12 -9.65
CA TYR A 122 9.67 11.07 -8.90
C TYR A 122 10.42 11.91 -7.88
N ILE A 123 11.55 11.44 -7.35
CA ILE A 123 12.36 12.26 -6.44
C ILE A 123 12.80 13.58 -7.08
N ARG A 124 12.93 13.60 -8.42
CA ARG A 124 13.30 14.80 -9.19
C ARG A 124 12.10 15.57 -9.75
N THR A 125 10.99 14.90 -10.03
CA THR A 125 9.86 15.49 -10.77
C THR A 125 8.65 15.81 -9.90
N ASP A 126 8.36 15.00 -8.87
CA ASP A 126 7.21 15.18 -7.98
C ASP A 126 7.46 14.44 -6.64
N SER A 127 7.97 15.18 -5.66
CA SER A 127 8.33 14.64 -4.35
C SER A 127 7.14 14.07 -3.57
N PHE A 128 5.91 14.52 -3.83
CA PHE A 128 4.72 13.99 -3.18
C PHE A 128 4.41 12.57 -3.67
N LYS A 129 4.46 12.34 -4.98
CA LYS A 129 4.31 10.99 -5.54
C LYS A 129 5.40 10.05 -5.02
N CYS A 130 6.65 10.53 -4.97
CA CYS A 130 7.76 9.77 -4.39
C CYS A 130 7.46 9.35 -2.94
N LEU A 131 7.01 10.28 -2.09
CA LEU A 131 6.64 9.98 -0.71
C LEU A 131 5.56 8.89 -0.60
N TYR A 132 4.50 8.98 -1.41
CA TYR A 132 3.43 7.97 -1.37
C TYR A 132 3.91 6.59 -1.84
N ILE A 133 4.79 6.53 -2.85
CA ILE A 133 5.36 5.27 -3.31
C ILE A 133 6.29 4.67 -2.23
N LEU A 134 7.07 5.50 -1.53
CA LEU A 134 7.90 5.04 -0.40
C LEU A 134 7.05 4.53 0.78
N GLN A 135 5.92 5.19 1.07
CA GLN A 135 4.97 4.69 2.06
C GLN A 135 4.38 3.34 1.64
N LEU A 136 3.93 3.21 0.40
CA LEU A 136 3.42 1.96 -0.16
C LEU A 136 4.45 0.83 -0.06
N THR A 137 5.68 1.06 -0.52
CA THR A 137 6.74 0.05 -0.42
C THR A 137 7.00 -0.34 1.03
N THR A 138 6.96 0.58 1.98
CA THR A 138 7.06 0.27 3.42
C THR A 138 5.94 -0.67 3.90
N TYR A 139 4.70 -0.46 3.45
CA TYR A 139 3.60 -1.38 3.77
C TYR A 139 3.79 -2.77 3.17
N LEU A 140 4.28 -2.83 1.93
CA LEU A 140 4.53 -4.08 1.22
C LEU A 140 5.75 -4.84 1.79
N TYR A 141 6.77 -4.14 2.27
CA TYR A 141 7.92 -4.74 2.93
C TYR A 141 7.54 -5.57 4.17
N LYS A 142 6.45 -5.21 4.86
CA LYS A 142 5.95 -6.02 5.97
C LYS A 142 5.64 -7.45 5.54
N VAL A 143 5.16 -7.64 4.30
CA VAL A 143 4.87 -8.96 3.73
C VAL A 143 6.14 -9.76 3.52
N ILE A 144 7.18 -9.12 3.00
CA ILE A 144 8.51 -9.71 2.82
C ILE A 144 9.07 -10.13 4.19
N PHE A 145 9.07 -9.24 5.18
CA PHE A 145 9.55 -9.57 6.52
C PHE A 145 8.75 -10.70 7.16
N SER A 146 7.42 -10.69 7.02
CA SER A 146 6.58 -11.79 7.53
C SER A 146 6.92 -13.13 6.86
N PHE A 147 7.24 -13.15 5.57
CA PHE A 147 7.71 -14.37 4.89
C PHE A 147 9.02 -14.89 5.48
N HIS A 148 10.01 -14.02 5.69
CA HIS A 148 11.29 -14.41 6.30
C HIS A 148 11.11 -14.92 7.73
N VAL A 149 10.28 -14.26 8.53
CA VAL A 149 9.97 -14.69 9.91
C VAL A 149 9.33 -16.08 9.94
N ILE A 150 8.41 -16.40 9.01
CA ILE A 150 7.81 -17.74 8.89
C ILE A 150 8.89 -18.80 8.61
N ASN A 151 9.88 -18.46 7.78
CA ASN A 151 11.00 -19.34 7.44
C ASN A 151 12.13 -19.34 8.48
N SER A 152 11.91 -18.74 9.66
CA SER A 152 12.92 -18.57 10.72
C SER A 152 14.17 -17.79 10.28
N GLU A 153 14.04 -16.97 9.24
CA GLU A 153 15.08 -16.06 8.77
C GLU A 153 14.89 -14.70 9.46
N THR A 154 15.91 -14.24 10.19
CA THR A 154 15.87 -12.96 10.94
C THR A 154 16.30 -11.76 10.10
N ILE A 155 16.88 -12.00 8.93
CA ILE A 155 17.47 -10.98 8.06
C ILE A 155 17.01 -11.24 6.64
N LEU A 156 16.71 -10.18 5.89
CA LEU A 156 16.49 -10.26 4.46
C LEU A 156 17.72 -10.87 3.78
N LYS A 157 17.53 -11.82 2.86
CA LYS A 157 18.65 -12.42 2.12
C LYS A 157 19.50 -11.33 1.49
N VAL A 158 20.83 -11.45 1.62
CA VAL A 158 21.81 -10.45 1.15
C VAL A 158 21.62 -10.17 -0.34
N ASP A 159 21.30 -11.19 -1.14
CA ASP A 159 21.05 -11.04 -2.57
C ASP A 159 19.83 -10.15 -2.86
N LEU A 160 18.75 -10.32 -2.09
CA LEU A 160 17.56 -9.50 -2.22
C LEU A 160 17.79 -8.04 -1.75
N GLN A 161 18.64 -7.84 -0.74
CA GLN A 161 19.05 -6.49 -0.34
C GLN A 161 19.83 -5.80 -1.45
N LYS A 162 20.78 -6.51 -2.08
CA LYS A 162 21.53 -6.00 -3.24
C LYS A 162 20.59 -5.67 -4.40
N GLU A 163 19.67 -6.57 -4.75
CA GLU A 163 18.70 -6.32 -5.82
C GLU A 163 17.86 -5.06 -5.61
N PHE A 164 17.50 -4.73 -4.36
CA PHE A 164 16.77 -3.48 -4.08
C PHE A 164 17.68 -2.24 -4.11
N LEU A 165 18.93 -2.36 -3.71
CA LEU A 165 19.90 -1.26 -3.69
C LEU A 165 20.47 -0.95 -5.07
N ASP A 166 20.67 -1.96 -5.90
CA ASP A 166 21.21 -1.86 -7.26
C ASP A 166 20.16 -1.37 -8.28
N THR A 167 18.96 -0.98 -7.82
CA THR A 167 17.89 -0.44 -8.68
C THR A 167 18.24 0.90 -9.36
N SER A 168 19.41 1.48 -9.09
CA SER A 168 19.88 2.75 -9.66
C SER A 168 20.72 2.62 -10.94
N ASP A 169 21.16 1.43 -11.31
CA ASP A 169 22.29 1.25 -12.25
C ASP A 169 21.89 0.80 -13.68
N ASP A 170 20.59 0.72 -13.99
CA ASP A 170 20.07 0.44 -15.34
C ASP A 170 19.44 1.69 -16.03
#